data_AF-A0A1V5BMJ4-F1
#
_entry.id   AF-A0A1V5BMJ4-F1
#
_cell.length_a   1.000
_cell.length_b   1.000
_cell.length_c   1.000
_cell.angle_alpha   90.00
_cell.angle_beta   90.00
_cell.angle_gamma   90.00
#
_symmetry.space_group_name_H-M   'P 1'
#
loop_
_entity.id
_entity.type
_entity.pdbx_description
1 polymer ?
#
loop_
_entity_poly.entity_id
_entity_poly.type
_entity_poly.pdbx_seq_one_letter_code
_entity_poly.pdbx_strand_id
1 'polypeptide(L)'
;MIALVSSASSAVIISAGVDALGVVPYAVLSKIITVNNVAGGLLGVILLIAVYGVTKGQFGLLWTDVMDVEQPPRRVWGCIGAWVVTLGAGLGLFCGMVPDLPVATLSWVSTAMIIAGCILL
;
A
#
# COMPACT_ATOMS: atom_id res chain seq x y z
N MET A 1 2.71 11.50 0.13
CA MET A 1 1.56 10.85 -0.56
C MET A 1 1.77 9.35 -0.74
N ILE A 2 2.92 8.88 -1.25
CA ILE A 2 3.15 7.46 -1.54
C ILE A 2 2.93 6.56 -0.29
N ALA A 3 3.49 6.96 0.87
CA ALA A 3 3.30 6.22 2.12
C ALA A 3 1.83 6.07 2.53
N LEU A 4 1.00 7.11 2.31
CA LEU A 4 -0.42 7.06 2.63
C LEU A 4 -1.18 6.12 1.68
N VAL A 5 -0.93 6.24 0.37
CA VAL A 5 -1.57 5.39 -0.65
C VAL A 5 -1.18 3.92 -0.46
N SER A 6 0.10 3.64 -0.19
CA SER A 6 0.59 2.30 0.11
C SER A 6 0.02 1.73 1.41
N SER A 7 -0.11 2.57 2.45
CA SER A 7 -0.72 2.18 3.72
C SER A 7 -2.22 1.87 3.54
N ALA A 8 -2.93 2.72 2.81
CA ALA A 8 -4.35 2.54 2.53
C ALA A 8 -4.60 1.31 1.64
N SER A 9 -3.81 1.11 0.58
CA SER A 9 -4.01 -0.03 -0.33
C SER A 9 -3.83 -1.37 0.37
N SER A 10 -2.79 -1.51 1.18
CA SER A 10 -2.57 -2.70 2.01
C SER A 10 -3.66 -2.89 3.06
N ALA A 11 -4.09 -1.83 3.73
CA ALA A 11 -5.19 -1.88 4.69
C ALA A 11 -6.49 -2.35 4.06
N VAL A 12 -6.84 -1.87 2.85
CA VAL A 12 -8.04 -2.25 2.11
C VAL A 12 -8.03 -3.75 1.79
N ILE A 13 -6.95 -4.26 1.21
CA ILE A 13 -6.85 -5.69 0.82
C ILE A 13 -6.96 -6.60 2.05
N ILE A 14 -6.18 -6.31 3.11
CA ILE A 14 -6.15 -7.13 4.32
C ILE A 14 -7.51 -7.09 5.01
N SER A 15 -8.09 -5.90 5.14
CA SER A 15 -9.38 -5.74 5.82
C SER A 15 -10.51 -6.40 5.06
N ALA A 16 -10.51 -6.34 3.72
CA ALA A 16 -11.51 -7.03 2.90
C ALA A 16 -11.43 -8.55 3.08
N GLY A 17 -10.21 -9.11 3.12
CA GLY A 17 -10.01 -10.54 3.36
C GLY A 17 -10.45 -10.98 4.77
N VAL A 18 -10.09 -10.22 5.80
CA VAL A 18 -10.43 -10.55 7.20
C VAL A 18 -11.93 -10.37 7.48
N ASP A 19 -12.56 -9.37 6.87
CA ASP A 19 -14.01 -9.16 6.92
C ASP A 19 -14.76 -10.31 6.23
N ALA A 20 -14.26 -10.79 5.09
CA ALA A 20 -14.82 -11.96 4.39
C ALA A 20 -14.72 -13.25 5.22
N LEU A 21 -13.72 -13.37 6.10
CA LEU A 21 -13.59 -14.47 7.05
C LEU A 21 -14.46 -14.30 8.31
N GLY A 22 -15.12 -13.15 8.48
CA GLY A 22 -16.01 -12.87 9.62
C GLY A 22 -15.30 -12.62 10.95
N VAL A 23 -14.00 -12.30 10.94
CA VAL A 23 -13.21 -12.15 12.18
C VAL A 23 -13.35 -10.74 12.77
N VAL A 24 -13.18 -9.69 11.95
CA VAL A 24 -13.22 -8.30 12.38
C VAL A 24 -13.85 -7.43 11.29
N PRO A 25 -14.74 -6.47 11.63
CA PRO A 25 -15.35 -5.58 10.65
C PRO A 25 -14.34 -4.74 9.87
N TYR A 26 -14.51 -4.70 8.55
CA TYR A 26 -13.70 -3.91 7.61
C TYR A 26 -13.48 -2.45 8.06
N ALA A 27 -14.56 -1.77 8.49
CA ALA A 27 -14.53 -0.35 8.81
C ALA A 27 -13.63 0.01 10.02
N VAL A 28 -13.44 -0.93 10.94
CA VAL A 28 -12.55 -0.75 12.09
C VAL A 28 -11.13 -1.12 11.70
N LEU A 29 -10.97 -2.29 11.07
CA LEU A 29 -9.65 -2.85 10.78
C LEU A 29 -8.87 -2.00 9.76
N SER A 30 -9.55 -1.49 8.73
CA SER A 30 -8.93 -0.63 7.71
C SER A 30 -8.29 0.64 8.30
N LYS A 31 -8.94 1.25 9.30
CA LYS A 31 -8.42 2.44 9.99
C LYS A 31 -7.19 2.12 10.82
N ILE A 32 -7.25 1.03 11.59
CA ILE A 32 -6.14 0.59 12.45
C ILE A 32 -4.91 0.27 11.60
N ILE A 33 -5.07 -0.53 10.54
CA ILE A 33 -3.96 -0.90 9.66
C ILE A 33 -3.39 0.32 8.94
N THR A 34 -4.24 1.23 8.44
CA THR A 34 -3.76 2.42 7.74
C THR A 34 -2.88 3.28 8.66
N VAL A 35 -3.32 3.54 9.90
CA VAL A 35 -2.54 4.31 10.87
C VAL A 35 -1.25 3.58 11.25
N ASN A 36 -1.33 2.26 11.48
CA ASN A 36 -0.16 1.44 11.81
C ASN A 36 0.89 1.45 10.69
N ASN A 37 0.48 1.29 9.44
CA ASN A 37 1.39 1.29 8.29
C ASN A 37 2.02 2.67 8.04
N VAL A 38 1.27 3.76 8.27
CA VAL A 38 1.86 5.11 8.19
C VAL A 38 2.93 5.31 9.26
N ALA A 39 2.65 4.89 10.51
CA ALA A 39 3.62 4.94 11.60
C ALA A 39 4.85 4.05 11.30
N GLY A 40 4.61 2.83 10.80
CA GLY A 40 5.65 1.90 10.37
C GLY A 40 6.53 2.46 9.26
N GLY A 41 5.93 3.15 8.28
CA GLY A 41 6.67 3.84 7.21
C GLY A 41 7.59 4.95 7.75
N LEU A 42 7.13 5.71 8.75
CA LEU A 42 7.95 6.72 9.42
C LEU A 42 9.12 6.10 10.19
N LEU A 43 8.86 5.03 10.95
CA LEU A 43 9.89 4.26 11.65
C LEU A 43 10.90 3.64 10.67
N GLY A 44 10.42 3.17 9.52
CA GLY A 44 11.25 2.63 8.45
C GLY A 44 12.26 3.66 7.92
N VAL A 45 11.85 4.91 7.73
CA VAL A 45 12.77 5.99 7.30
C VAL A 45 13.84 6.25 8.36
N ILE A 46 13.46 6.33 9.65
CA ILE A 46 14.39 6.54 10.75
C ILE A 46 15.42 5.41 10.81
N LEU A 47 14.94 4.16 10.74
CA LEU A 47 15.79 2.98 10.78
C LEU A 47 16.73 2.92 9.56
N LEU A 48 16.21 3.27 8.37
CA LEU A 48 17.02 3.33 7.16
C LEU A 48 18.15 4.35 7.33
N ILE A 49 17.88 5.56 7.82
CA ILE A 49 18.91 6.57 8.08
C ILE A 49 19.96 6.05 9.07
N ALA A 50 19.54 5.38 10.15
CA ALA A 50 20.44 4.85 11.16
C ALA A 50 21.37 3.75 10.61
N VAL A 51 20.86 2.88 9.74
CA VAL A 51 21.60 1.71 9.24
C VAL A 51 22.30 1.99 7.90
N TYR A 52 21.88 3.01 7.15
CA TYR A 52 22.38 3.33 5.80
C TYR A 52 23.90 3.48 5.74
N GLY A 53 24.48 4.20 6.71
CA GLY A 53 25.93 4.42 6.76
C GLY A 53 26.71 3.11 6.90
N VAL A 54 26.19 2.16 7.66
CA VAL A 54 26.80 0.84 7.85
C VAL A 54 26.63 -0.01 6.59
N THR A 55 25.41 -0.14 6.08
CA THR A 55 25.10 -0.99 4.93
C THR A 55 25.80 -0.54 3.65
N LYS A 56 25.79 0.78 3.36
CA LYS A 56 26.44 1.31 2.17
C LYS A 56 27.93 1.53 2.37
N GLY A 57 28.30 2.23 3.44
CA GLY A 57 29.68 2.68 3.65
C GLY A 57 30.64 1.57 4.06
N GLN A 58 30.21 0.64 4.92
CA GLN A 58 31.10 -0.40 5.45
C GLN A 58 31.00 -1.72 4.68
N PHE A 59 29.81 -2.10 4.26
CA PHE A 59 29.59 -3.40 3.62
C PHE A 59 29.39 -3.33 2.11
N GLY A 60 29.12 -2.16 1.53
CA GLY A 60 28.78 -2.05 0.11
C GLY A 60 27.55 -2.87 -0.29
N LEU A 61 26.70 -3.21 0.68
CA LEU A 61 25.54 -4.10 0.52
C LEU A 61 24.25 -3.32 0.25
N LEU A 62 24.35 -2.07 -0.21
CA LEU A 62 23.16 -1.37 -0.64
C LEU A 62 22.58 -2.11 -1.84
N TRP A 63 21.28 -2.42 -1.80
CA TRP A 63 20.62 -3.21 -2.84
C TRP A 63 20.94 -2.76 -4.27
N THR A 64 21.00 -1.45 -4.51
CA THR A 64 21.33 -0.86 -5.81
C THR A 64 22.75 -1.12 -6.28
N ASP A 65 23.66 -1.39 -5.35
CA ASP A 65 25.07 -1.63 -5.62
C ASP A 65 25.33 -3.13 -5.84
N VAL A 66 24.47 -4.00 -5.29
CA VAL A 66 24.57 -5.47 -5.39
C VAL A 66 23.77 -6.02 -6.57
N MET A 67 22.54 -5.53 -6.75
CA MET A 67 21.74 -5.82 -7.93
C MET A 67 22.05 -4.73 -8.95
N ASP A 68 22.58 -5.10 -10.11
CA ASP A 68 22.79 -4.19 -11.23
C ASP A 68 21.40 -3.79 -11.80
N VAL A 69 20.71 -2.88 -11.09
CA VAL A 69 19.30 -2.56 -11.36
C VAL A 69 19.23 -1.69 -12.60
N GLU A 70 19.02 -2.33 -13.73
CA GLU A 70 18.66 -1.63 -14.96
C GLU A 70 17.25 -1.05 -14.81
N GLN A 71 17.10 0.27 -15.02
CA GLN A 71 15.80 0.90 -14.87
C GLN A 71 14.86 0.41 -15.99
N PRO A 72 13.69 -0.17 -15.66
CA PRO A 72 12.77 -0.60 -16.69
C PRO A 72 12.29 0.60 -17.50
N PRO A 73 12.08 0.45 -18.82
CA PRO A 73 11.64 1.54 -19.67
C PRO A 73 10.31 2.10 -19.17
N ARG A 74 10.20 3.43 -19.10
CA ARG A 74 8.97 4.12 -18.68
C ARG A 74 7.79 3.72 -19.57
N ARG A 75 6.93 2.86 -19.05
CA ARG A 75 5.74 2.38 -19.76
C ARG A 75 4.53 3.22 -19.35
N VAL A 76 3.79 3.75 -20.32
CA VAL A 76 2.55 4.55 -20.09
C VAL A 76 1.55 3.79 -19.21
N TRP A 77 1.51 2.46 -19.34
CA TRP A 77 0.70 1.55 -18.52
C TRP A 77 1.00 1.64 -17.02
N GLY A 78 2.25 1.88 -16.62
CA GLY A 78 2.61 2.02 -15.21
C GLY A 78 2.04 3.29 -14.57
N CYS A 79 1.96 4.40 -15.31
CA CYS A 79 1.26 5.60 -14.81
C CYS A 79 -0.24 5.33 -14.61
N ILE A 80 -0.88 4.61 -15.53
CA ILE A 80 -2.29 4.25 -15.41
C ILE A 80 -2.50 3.34 -14.19
N GLY A 81 -1.66 2.32 -14.03
CA GLY A 81 -1.68 1.41 -12.87
C GLY A 81 -1.58 2.17 -11.54
N ALA A 82 -0.64 3.12 -11.43
CA ALA A 82 -0.47 3.94 -10.23
C ALA A 82 -1.73 4.76 -9.87
N TRP A 83 -2.39 5.35 -10.87
CA TRP A 83 -3.63 6.10 -10.65
C TRP A 83 -4.80 5.20 -10.26
N VAL A 84 -4.92 4.02 -10.89
CA VAL A 84 -5.94 3.02 -10.54
C VAL A 84 -5.78 2.56 -9.08
N VAL A 85 -4.55 2.25 -8.64
CA VAL A 85 -4.26 1.90 -7.25
C VAL A 85 -4.62 3.05 -6.31
N THR A 86 -4.28 4.29 -6.68
CA THR A 86 -4.55 5.47 -5.85
C THR A 86 -6.06 5.68 -5.65
N LEU A 87 -6.84 5.55 -6.73
CA LEU A 87 -8.30 5.66 -6.66
C LEU A 87 -8.91 4.51 -5.85
N GLY A 88 -8.47 3.27 -6.08
CA GLY A 88 -8.94 2.10 -5.33
C GLY A 88 -8.63 2.21 -3.83
N ALA A 89 -7.42 2.65 -3.47
CA ALA A 89 -7.02 2.85 -2.08
C ALA A 89 -7.82 3.98 -1.42
N GLY A 90 -8.06 5.09 -2.13
CA GLY A 90 -8.89 6.19 -1.66
C GLY A 90 -10.33 5.74 -1.39
N LEU A 91 -10.98 5.16 -2.40
CA LEU A 91 -12.36 4.67 -2.30
C LEU A 91 -12.51 3.64 -1.17
N GLY A 92 -11.59 2.68 -1.06
CA GLY A 92 -11.62 1.65 -0.03
C GLY A 92 -11.48 2.22 1.38
N LEU A 93 -10.64 3.24 1.57
CA LEU A 93 -10.48 3.90 2.87
C LEU A 93 -11.71 4.73 3.26
N PHE A 94 -12.26 5.50 2.31
CA PHE A 94 -13.44 6.34 2.57
C PHE A 94 -14.73 5.53 2.73
N CYS A 95 -14.83 4.34 2.13
CA CYS A 95 -16.00 3.49 2.31
C CYS A 95 -16.22 3.08 3.78
N GLY A 96 -15.16 2.88 4.55
CA GLY A 96 -15.27 2.57 5.98
C GLY A 96 -15.64 3.78 6.87
N MET A 97 -15.84 4.97 6.28
CA MET A 97 -16.20 6.19 6.99
C MET A 97 -17.66 6.60 6.81
N VAL A 98 -18.34 6.16 5.74
CA VAL A 98 -19.74 6.54 5.46
C VAL A 98 -20.68 5.39 5.83
N PRO A 99 -21.59 5.57 6.81
CA PRO A 99 -22.42 4.49 7.36
C PRO A 99 -23.50 3.95 6.40
N ASP A 100 -23.89 4.70 5.37
CA ASP A 100 -24.95 4.31 4.41
C ASP A 100 -24.44 3.61 3.14
N LEU A 101 -23.13 3.36 3.02
CA LEU A 101 -22.58 2.68 1.85
C LEU A 101 -22.61 1.15 2.01
N PRO A 102 -22.86 0.38 0.94
CA PRO A 102 -22.70 -1.08 0.94
C PRO A 102 -21.21 -1.44 1.05
N VAL A 103 -20.72 -1.49 2.30
CA VAL A 103 -19.30 -1.66 2.66
C VAL A 103 -18.70 -2.92 2.03
N ALA A 104 -19.46 -4.02 1.99
CA ALA A 104 -19.02 -5.27 1.39
C ALA A 104 -18.77 -5.13 -0.11
N THR A 105 -19.69 -4.51 -0.87
CA THR A 105 -19.51 -4.36 -2.32
C THR A 105 -18.36 -3.41 -2.63
N LEU A 106 -18.27 -2.29 -1.92
CA LEU A 106 -17.20 -1.32 -2.15
C LEU A 106 -15.81 -1.82 -1.74
N SER A 107 -15.69 -2.63 -0.68
CA SER A 107 -14.41 -3.20 -0.26
C SER A 107 -13.86 -4.16 -1.33
N TRP A 108 -14.71 -5.00 -1.91
CA TRP A 108 -14.35 -5.90 -3.00
C TRP A 108 -14.01 -5.15 -4.30
N VAL A 109 -14.79 -4.12 -4.67
CA VAL A 109 -14.49 -3.28 -5.84
C VAL A 109 -13.15 -2.57 -5.68
N SER A 110 -12.89 -2.01 -4.49
CA SER A 110 -11.63 -1.32 -4.18
C SER A 110 -10.44 -2.28 -4.24
N THR A 111 -10.61 -3.49 -3.71
CA THR A 111 -9.61 -4.56 -3.76
C THR A 111 -9.31 -4.97 -5.21
N ALA A 112 -10.35 -5.18 -6.02
CA ALA A 112 -10.20 -5.51 -7.43
C ALA A 112 -9.48 -4.41 -8.22
N MET A 113 -9.80 -3.14 -7.97
CA MET A 113 -9.09 -2.01 -8.57
C MET A 113 -7.61 -2.00 -8.18
N ILE A 114 -7.28 -2.20 -6.91
CA ILE A 114 -5.87 -2.23 -6.46
C ILE A 114 -5.12 -3.37 -7.15
N ILE A 115 -5.69 -4.59 -7.20
CA ILE A 115 -5.06 -5.74 -7.85
C ILE A 115 -4.86 -5.47 -9.35
N ALA A 116 -5.87 -4.96 -10.05
CA ALA A 116 -5.77 -4.63 -11.46
C ALA A 116 -4.71 -3.54 -11.72
N GLY A 117 -4.65 -2.51 -10.87
CA GLY A 117 -3.64 -1.47 -10.94
C GLY A 117 -2.22 -2.00 -10.70
N CYS A 118 -2.05 -2.96 -9.79
CA CYS A 118 -0.77 -3.65 -9.56
C CYS A 118 -0.31 -4.50 -10.75
N ILE A 119 -1.23 -5.10 -11.50
CA ILE A 119 -0.90 -5.88 -12.71
C ILE A 119 -0.46 -4.96 -13.86
N LEU A 120 -0.92 -3.71 -13.88
CA LEU A 120 -0.59 -2.71 -14.90
C LEU A 120 0.73 -1.96 -14.64
N LEU A 121 1.23 -2.00 -13.41
CA LEU A 121 2.49 -1.39 -12.97
C LEU A 121 3.71 -2.17 -13.49
#